data_AF-A0A7S1IZW3-F1
#
_entry.id   AF-A0A7S1IZW3-F1
#
_cell.length_a   1.000
_cell.length_b   1.000
_cell.length_c   1.000
_cell.angle_alpha   90.00
_cell.angle_beta   90.00
_cell.angle_gamma   90.00
#
_symmetry.space_group_name_H-M   'P 1'
#
loop_
_entity.id
_entity.type
_entity.pdbx_description
1 polymer ?
#
loop_
_entity_poly.entity_id
_entity_poly.type
_entity_poly.pdbx_seq_one_letter_code
_entity_poly.pdbx_strand_id
1 'polypeptide(L)'
;MLVRLMQQVVSWEAPVSPLEAGRDVAIAFSLGTGAHVGPKPRSFAPGRIHPGHSNEGLAHTILNLVQANPALNVYVQWEIGDLITGFEYNSGRSYALKYPPLAVPSQSNPSLRVTYADITGRNASEAIHKVYPKPGSYLSTGGVASGLGRYIMSLQDTVKRVYVVGHPDHKKRCRVETQRALAYKKKELAHIDTVFPPTTYYPLWTQYGCDAWAYDHESTQSWTRTRGRFIPTEMRHKLGWVAYKDIKC
;
A
#
# COMPACT_ATOMS: atom_id res chain seq x y z
N MET A 1 24.66 1.09 -25.08
CA MET A 1 23.86 -0.10 -24.69
C MET A 1 23.25 0.02 -23.30
N LEU A 2 23.97 0.52 -22.28
CA LEU A 2 23.44 0.80 -20.92
C LEU A 2 22.21 1.74 -20.90
N VAL A 3 22.22 2.81 -21.70
CA VAL A 3 21.11 3.79 -21.75
C VAL A 3 19.81 3.16 -22.28
N ARG A 4 19.89 2.17 -23.18
CA ARG A 4 18.72 1.43 -23.72
C ARG A 4 18.15 0.43 -22.70
N LEU A 5 19.00 -0.21 -21.90
CA LEU A 5 18.59 -1.08 -20.79
C LEU A 5 17.96 -0.27 -19.66
N MET A 6 18.46 0.94 -19.37
CA MET A 6 17.79 1.85 -18.43
C MET A 6 16.44 2.32 -18.99
N GLN A 7 16.33 2.68 -20.28
CA GLN A 7 15.06 3.10 -20.88
C GLN A 7 13.99 2.01 -20.93
N GLN A 8 14.33 0.75 -21.21
CA GLN A 8 13.37 -0.37 -21.15
C GLN A 8 12.96 -0.74 -19.72
N VAL A 9 13.77 -0.40 -18.71
CA VAL A 9 13.40 -0.49 -17.29
C VAL A 9 12.54 0.72 -16.85
N VAL A 10 12.52 1.81 -17.64
CA VAL A 10 12.01 3.15 -17.31
C VAL A 10 10.72 3.55 -18.06
N SER A 11 10.09 2.70 -18.89
CA SER A 11 8.64 2.89 -19.08
C SER A 11 7.94 2.44 -17.78
N TRP A 12 7.64 3.43 -16.93
CA TRP A 12 7.04 3.31 -15.60
C TRP A 12 5.50 3.23 -15.65
N GLU A 13 4.94 3.03 -16.84
CA GLU A 13 3.50 3.06 -17.06
C GLU A 13 2.96 1.63 -17.09
N ALA A 14 2.16 1.28 -16.09
CA ALA A 14 1.22 0.17 -16.21
C ALA A 14 -0.14 0.77 -16.62
N PRO A 15 -1.05 -0.04 -17.21
CA PRO A 15 -2.38 0.46 -17.50
C PRO A 15 -3.02 1.00 -16.22
N VAL A 16 -3.44 2.26 -16.30
CA VAL A 16 -4.40 2.86 -15.39
C VAL A 16 -5.76 2.52 -15.94
N SER A 17 -6.61 1.93 -15.11
CA SER A 17 -7.99 1.62 -15.50
C SER A 17 -8.95 2.44 -14.65
N PRO A 18 -10.05 2.96 -15.21
CA PRO A 18 -11.10 3.56 -14.39
C PRO A 18 -11.59 2.55 -13.35
N LEU A 19 -12.15 3.07 -12.27
CA LEU A 19 -12.81 2.23 -11.28
C LEU A 19 -14.09 1.69 -11.91
N GLU A 20 -14.21 0.37 -12.04
CA GLU A 20 -15.44 -0.26 -12.56
C GLU A 20 -16.37 -0.66 -11.42
N ALA A 21 -17.67 -0.63 -11.70
CA ALA A 21 -18.67 -1.15 -10.78
C ALA A 21 -18.58 -2.69 -10.78
N GLY A 22 -18.30 -3.26 -9.61
CA GLY A 22 -18.08 -4.70 -9.43
C GLY A 22 -17.26 -5.02 -8.20
N ARG A 23 -17.12 -6.31 -7.89
CA ARG A 23 -16.32 -6.80 -6.75
C ARG A 23 -14.85 -6.96 -7.12
N ASP A 24 -14.24 -5.86 -7.57
CA ASP A 24 -12.80 -5.78 -7.74
C ASP A 24 -12.09 -5.81 -6.37
N VAL A 25 -10.77 -6.00 -6.40
CA VAL A 25 -9.94 -5.98 -5.20
C VAL A 25 -8.93 -4.84 -5.27
N ALA A 26 -8.76 -4.08 -4.20
CA ALA A 26 -7.58 -3.25 -4.00
C ALA A 26 -6.58 -3.98 -3.12
N ILE A 27 -5.33 -4.06 -3.57
CA ILE A 27 -4.21 -4.51 -2.75
C ILE A 27 -3.30 -3.33 -2.41
N ALA A 28 -2.96 -3.15 -1.12
CA ALA A 28 -2.03 -2.10 -0.70
C ALA A 28 -0.78 -2.62 -0.01
N PHE A 29 0.36 -2.07 -0.41
CA PHE A 29 1.68 -2.37 0.12
C PHE A 29 2.24 -1.17 0.88
N SER A 30 2.60 -1.38 2.14
CA SER A 30 3.18 -0.35 2.99
C SER A 30 4.63 -0.06 2.62
N LEU A 31 5.09 1.16 2.92
CA LEU A 31 6.49 1.54 2.84
C LEU A 31 6.90 2.31 4.09
N GLY A 32 7.97 1.85 4.73
CA GLY A 32 8.44 2.49 5.96
C GLY A 32 7.50 2.25 7.13
N THR A 33 7.94 2.67 8.32
CA THR A 33 7.10 2.78 9.51
C THR A 33 7.57 3.98 10.31
N GLY A 34 6.69 4.64 11.05
CA GLY A 34 7.04 5.76 11.92
C GLY A 34 7.63 5.29 13.26
N ALA A 35 7.67 6.20 14.23
CA ALA A 35 8.25 5.95 15.56
C ALA A 35 7.53 4.84 16.34
N HIS A 36 8.27 4.19 17.25
CA HIS A 36 7.67 3.29 18.22
C HIS A 36 6.72 4.03 19.15
N VAL A 37 5.61 3.37 19.51
CA VAL A 37 4.62 3.89 20.45
C VAL A 37 4.60 3.02 21.70
N GLY A 38 4.89 3.64 22.85
CA GLY A 38 5.03 2.96 24.13
C GLY A 38 6.46 2.51 24.45
N PRO A 39 6.68 1.79 25.57
CA PRO A 39 8.01 1.33 25.99
C PRO A 39 8.66 0.42 24.94
N LYS A 40 9.99 0.58 24.73
CA LYS A 40 10.78 -0.11 23.70
C LYS A 40 10.46 -1.61 23.67
N PRO A 41 9.88 -2.15 22.58
CA PRO A 41 9.53 -3.55 22.53
C PRO A 41 10.77 -4.43 22.30
N ARG A 42 10.70 -5.68 22.78
CA ARG A 42 11.69 -6.73 22.47
C ARG A 42 11.49 -7.34 21.07
N SER A 43 10.44 -6.96 20.34
CA SER A 43 10.11 -7.48 19.01
C SER A 43 9.33 -6.49 18.14
N PHE A 44 9.51 -6.58 16.81
CA PHE A 44 8.62 -5.95 15.82
C PHE A 44 7.25 -6.62 15.92
N ALA A 45 6.31 -5.99 16.63
CA ALA A 45 4.94 -6.47 16.77
C ALA A 45 3.96 -5.40 16.26
N PRO A 46 2.92 -5.80 15.50
CA PRO A 46 1.90 -4.90 15.00
C PRO A 46 1.31 -3.98 16.09
N GLY A 47 1.15 -2.73 15.67
CA GLY A 47 0.60 -1.60 16.42
C GLY A 47 1.45 -1.01 17.56
N ARG A 48 2.64 -1.53 17.88
CA ARG A 48 3.62 -0.78 18.72
C ARG A 48 4.45 0.22 17.92
N ILE A 49 4.11 0.41 16.65
CA ILE A 49 4.84 1.21 15.69
C ILE A 49 3.81 2.07 14.95
N HIS A 50 4.08 3.36 14.89
CA HIS A 50 3.30 4.27 14.07
C HIS A 50 3.34 3.78 12.61
N PRO A 51 2.21 3.73 11.89
CA PRO A 51 2.20 3.32 10.48
C PRO A 51 3.17 4.13 9.61
N GLY A 52 3.35 5.42 9.88
CA GLY A 52 4.26 6.31 9.14
C GLY A 52 3.53 7.10 8.06
N HIS A 53 4.08 8.25 7.69
CA HIS A 53 3.39 9.27 6.88
C HIS A 53 3.11 8.80 5.46
N SER A 54 4.04 8.04 4.85
CA SER A 54 3.83 7.43 3.54
C SER A 54 2.62 6.49 3.55
N ASN A 55 2.41 5.76 4.65
CA ASN A 55 1.29 4.83 4.79
C ASN A 55 -0.04 5.54 5.05
N GLU A 56 -0.03 6.74 5.65
CA GLU A 56 -1.22 7.61 5.71
C GLU A 56 -1.67 8.02 4.30
N GLY A 57 -0.74 8.46 3.45
CA GLY A 57 -1.08 8.79 2.08
C GLY A 57 -1.62 7.59 1.28
N LEU A 58 -1.09 6.38 1.52
CA LEU A 58 -1.60 5.16 0.90
C LEU A 58 -2.98 4.74 1.42
N ALA A 59 -3.23 4.91 2.74
CA ALA A 59 -4.54 4.70 3.34
C ALA A 59 -5.59 5.66 2.75
N HIS A 60 -5.23 6.93 2.53
CA HIS A 60 -6.09 7.89 1.84
C HIS A 60 -6.43 7.43 0.42
N THR A 61 -5.45 6.91 -0.35
CA THR A 61 -5.72 6.34 -1.68
C THR A 61 -6.74 5.20 -1.62
N ILE A 62 -6.64 4.32 -0.62
CA ILE A 62 -7.60 3.22 -0.44
C ILE A 62 -9.00 3.76 -0.10
N LEU A 63 -9.10 4.73 0.81
CA LEU A 63 -10.40 5.31 1.15
C LEU A 63 -11.06 6.03 -0.04
N ASN A 64 -10.28 6.73 -0.85
CA ASN A 64 -10.76 7.31 -2.11
C ASN A 64 -11.32 6.26 -3.08
N LEU A 65 -10.64 5.12 -3.22
CA LEU A 65 -11.10 4.01 -4.06
C LEU A 65 -12.39 3.38 -3.51
N VAL A 66 -12.47 3.19 -2.19
CA VAL A 66 -13.67 2.67 -1.52
C VAL A 66 -14.84 3.65 -1.63
N GLN A 67 -14.60 4.95 -1.51
CA GLN A 67 -15.64 5.96 -1.67
C GLN A 67 -16.21 5.95 -3.09
N ALA A 68 -15.36 5.79 -4.09
CA ALA A 68 -15.77 5.73 -5.49
C ALA A 68 -16.37 4.36 -5.88
N ASN A 69 -16.00 3.26 -5.22
CA ASN A 69 -16.62 1.94 -5.35
C ASN A 69 -16.78 1.30 -3.98
N PRO A 70 -17.94 1.47 -3.32
CA PRO A 70 -18.20 0.82 -2.05
C PRO A 70 -18.16 -0.72 -2.16
N ALA A 71 -18.44 -1.35 -3.30
CA ALA A 71 -18.34 -2.81 -3.41
C ALA A 71 -16.89 -3.35 -3.42
N LEU A 72 -15.88 -2.47 -3.41
CA LEU A 72 -14.48 -2.83 -3.48
C LEU A 72 -14.01 -3.62 -2.25
N ASN A 73 -13.45 -4.80 -2.49
CA ASN A 73 -12.78 -5.61 -1.49
C ASN A 73 -11.36 -5.09 -1.28
N VAL A 74 -10.89 -5.02 -0.03
CA VAL A 74 -9.61 -4.38 0.30
C VAL A 74 -8.70 -5.40 0.99
N TYR A 75 -7.52 -5.66 0.42
CA TYR A 75 -6.49 -6.55 0.98
C TYR A 75 -5.20 -5.77 1.23
N VAL A 76 -4.85 -5.53 2.48
CA VAL A 76 -3.83 -4.51 2.79
C VAL A 76 -2.87 -4.96 3.87
N GLN A 77 -1.62 -4.51 3.77
CA GLN A 77 -0.68 -4.61 4.90
C GLN A 77 -1.22 -3.87 6.11
N TRP A 78 -0.91 -4.41 7.29
CA TRP A 78 -1.47 -3.94 8.55
C TRP A 78 -1.26 -2.44 8.81
N GLU A 79 -0.13 -1.85 8.39
CA GLU A 79 0.12 -0.42 8.60
C GLU A 79 -0.99 0.43 7.99
N ILE A 80 -1.39 0.10 6.76
CA ILE A 80 -2.45 0.79 6.02
C ILE A 80 -3.82 0.37 6.56
N GLY A 81 -4.00 -0.92 6.85
CA GLY A 81 -5.24 -1.47 7.40
C GLY A 81 -5.65 -0.84 8.73
N ASP A 82 -4.71 -0.65 9.64
CA ASP A 82 -4.97 -0.06 10.95
C ASP A 82 -5.37 1.42 10.83
N LEU A 83 -4.76 2.17 9.89
CA LEU A 83 -5.14 3.55 9.59
C LEU A 83 -6.58 3.67 9.08
N ILE A 84 -6.98 2.85 8.12
CA ILE A 84 -8.32 2.94 7.50
C ILE A 84 -9.43 2.39 8.40
N THR A 85 -9.10 1.50 9.35
CA THR A 85 -10.07 0.94 10.30
C THR A 85 -10.21 1.75 11.58
N GLY A 86 -9.45 2.83 11.75
CA GLY A 86 -9.50 3.63 12.97
C GLY A 86 -8.96 2.89 14.20
N PHE A 87 -8.14 1.84 14.01
CA PHE A 87 -7.80 0.91 15.08
C PHE A 87 -7.12 1.64 16.25
N GLU A 88 -7.75 1.57 17.43
CA GLU A 88 -7.23 2.11 18.67
C GLU A 88 -6.21 1.14 19.28
N TYR A 89 -4.99 1.64 19.48
CA TYR A 89 -3.97 0.84 20.13
C TYR A 89 -4.17 0.80 21.65
N ASN A 90 -3.64 -0.23 22.32
CA ASN A 90 -3.58 -0.38 23.79
C ASN A 90 -2.89 0.80 24.53
N SER A 91 -2.42 1.82 23.82
CA SER A 91 -1.96 3.10 24.37
C SER A 91 -3.07 4.16 24.51
N GLY A 92 -4.31 3.85 24.14
CA GLY A 92 -5.44 4.80 24.12
C GLY A 92 -5.35 5.83 22.98
N ARG A 93 -4.57 5.55 21.93
CA ARG A 93 -4.48 6.42 20.73
C ARG A 93 -5.14 5.74 19.54
N SER A 94 -6.20 6.34 19.01
CA SER A 94 -6.76 6.04 17.69
C SER A 94 -5.90 6.64 16.60
N TYR A 95 -5.51 5.83 15.63
CA TYR A 95 -4.97 6.30 14.36
C TYR A 95 -6.13 6.45 13.40
N ALA A 96 -6.32 7.65 12.91
CA ALA A 96 -7.19 7.91 11.78
C ALA A 96 -6.49 8.91 10.89
N LEU A 97 -6.87 8.91 9.61
CA LEU A 97 -6.29 9.84 8.66
C LEU A 97 -6.54 11.27 9.12
N LYS A 98 -5.46 12.06 9.07
CA LYS A 98 -5.48 13.48 9.40
C LYS A 98 -6.28 14.31 8.37
N TYR A 99 -6.49 13.78 7.17
CA TYR A 99 -7.21 14.45 6.10
C TYR A 99 -8.31 13.55 5.52
N PRO A 100 -9.52 14.08 5.32
CA PRO A 100 -10.60 13.34 4.68
C PRO A 100 -10.22 12.96 3.23
N PRO A 101 -10.65 11.79 2.73
CA PRO A 101 -10.63 11.48 1.30
C PRO A 101 -11.45 12.50 0.48
N LEU A 102 -11.24 12.51 -0.84
CA LEU A 102 -11.84 13.44 -1.81
C LEU A 102 -13.28 13.79 -1.42
N ALA A 103 -13.50 15.08 -1.12
CA ALA A 103 -14.65 15.58 -0.40
C ALA A 103 -15.99 14.90 -0.74
N VAL A 104 -16.64 14.31 0.27
CA VAL A 104 -18.07 14.58 0.43
C VAL A 104 -18.18 16.09 0.65
N PRO A 105 -18.94 16.84 -0.17
CA PRO A 105 -19.01 18.29 -0.02
C PRO A 105 -19.53 18.62 1.38
N SER A 106 -18.84 19.53 2.06
CA SER A 106 -19.08 20.04 3.41
C SER A 106 -18.63 19.16 4.58
N GLN A 107 -17.35 19.20 4.95
CA GLN A 107 -16.97 19.37 6.37
C GLN A 107 -15.71 20.23 6.45
N SER A 108 -15.87 21.44 6.99
CA SER A 108 -14.86 22.48 7.19
C SER A 108 -13.93 22.23 8.39
N ASN A 109 -13.86 21.00 8.88
CA ASN A 109 -13.09 20.67 10.07
C ASN A 109 -11.90 19.74 9.74
N PRO A 110 -10.68 20.28 9.57
CA PRO A 110 -9.46 19.50 9.33
C PRO A 110 -9.05 18.63 10.53
N SER A 111 -9.78 18.68 11.64
CA SER A 111 -9.60 17.81 12.81
C SER A 111 -10.45 16.54 12.75
N LEU A 112 -11.34 16.42 11.75
CA LEU A 112 -12.24 15.27 11.67
C LEU A 112 -11.50 14.06 11.08
N ARG A 113 -11.27 13.10 11.95
CA ARG A 113 -10.72 11.78 11.65
C ARG A 113 -11.71 11.04 10.74
N VAL A 114 -11.29 10.66 9.53
CA VAL A 114 -12.12 9.85 8.62
C VAL A 114 -11.62 8.42 8.58
N THR A 115 -12.54 7.49 8.81
CA THR A 115 -12.35 6.04 8.76
C THR A 115 -13.18 5.41 7.64
N TYR A 116 -12.93 4.13 7.36
CA TYR A 116 -13.74 3.35 6.44
C TYR A 116 -15.24 3.33 6.82
N ALA A 117 -15.53 3.26 8.12
CA ALA A 117 -16.90 3.23 8.62
C ALA A 117 -17.61 4.56 8.33
N ASP A 118 -16.91 5.69 8.49
CA ASP A 118 -17.47 7.03 8.21
C ASP A 118 -17.88 7.20 6.74
N ILE A 119 -17.16 6.55 5.82
CA ILE A 119 -17.40 6.65 4.37
C ILE A 119 -18.51 5.71 3.91
N THR A 120 -18.52 4.49 4.42
CA THR A 120 -19.33 3.41 3.84
C THR A 120 -20.54 3.03 4.67
N GLY A 121 -20.61 3.46 5.94
CA GLY A 121 -21.60 2.99 6.91
C GLY A 121 -21.49 1.49 7.23
N ARG A 122 -20.47 0.78 6.72
CA ARG A 122 -20.26 -0.65 6.93
C ARG A 122 -19.20 -0.91 7.98
N ASN A 123 -19.29 -2.08 8.60
CA ASN A 123 -18.24 -2.56 9.47
C ASN A 123 -16.99 -2.88 8.64
N ALA A 124 -15.87 -2.24 8.98
CA ALA A 124 -14.60 -2.43 8.29
C ALA A 124 -14.12 -3.90 8.31
N SER A 125 -14.54 -4.70 9.30
CA SER A 125 -14.21 -6.13 9.39
C SER A 125 -14.79 -6.97 8.25
N GLU A 126 -15.78 -6.48 7.51
CA GLU A 126 -16.44 -7.23 6.43
C GLU A 126 -15.75 -7.07 5.07
N ALA A 127 -15.02 -5.96 4.86
CA ALA A 127 -14.49 -5.60 3.54
C ALA A 127 -12.97 -5.37 3.51
N ILE A 128 -12.33 -5.21 4.67
CA ILE A 128 -10.88 -4.99 4.78
C ILE A 128 -10.21 -6.23 5.38
N HIS A 129 -9.47 -6.95 4.54
CA HIS A 129 -8.59 -8.02 4.94
C HIS A 129 -7.19 -7.48 5.24
N LYS A 130 -6.85 -7.39 6.53
CA LYS A 130 -5.53 -6.96 7.00
C LYS A 130 -4.55 -8.13 7.04
N VAL A 131 -3.34 -7.93 6.51
CA VAL A 131 -2.27 -8.92 6.60
C VAL A 131 -1.12 -8.48 7.48
N TYR A 132 -0.79 -9.37 8.41
CA TYR A 132 0.24 -9.17 9.42
C TYR A 132 1.43 -10.10 9.14
N PRO A 133 2.67 -9.69 9.47
CA PRO A 133 3.77 -10.62 9.55
C PRO A 133 3.50 -11.68 10.62
N LYS A 134 4.09 -12.87 10.44
CA LYS A 134 4.20 -13.83 11.56
C LYS A 134 5.00 -13.18 12.70
N PRO A 135 4.73 -13.53 13.98
CA PRO A 135 5.51 -13.03 15.10
C PRO A 135 7.02 -13.18 14.86
N GLY A 136 7.77 -12.08 15.01
CA GLY A 136 9.22 -12.05 14.80
C GLY A 136 9.68 -12.08 13.34
N SER A 137 8.77 -11.99 12.37
CA SER A 137 9.09 -12.01 10.93
C SER A 137 8.85 -10.66 10.26
N TYR A 138 9.48 -10.47 9.09
CA TYR A 138 9.19 -9.37 8.18
C TYR A 138 8.23 -9.85 7.07
N LEU A 139 7.21 -9.06 6.75
CA LEU A 139 6.30 -9.34 5.64
C LEU A 139 6.78 -8.63 4.38
N SER A 140 7.43 -9.37 3.47
CA SER A 140 7.94 -8.82 2.21
C SER A 140 6.83 -8.56 1.20
N THR A 141 7.12 -7.75 0.17
CA THR A 141 6.21 -7.54 -0.97
C THR A 141 5.71 -8.87 -1.57
N GLY A 142 6.61 -9.83 -1.76
CA GLY A 142 6.24 -11.18 -2.22
C GLY A 142 5.34 -11.93 -1.24
N GLY A 143 5.57 -11.77 0.07
CA GLY A 143 4.73 -12.36 1.12
C GLY A 143 3.29 -11.80 1.12
N VAL A 144 3.15 -10.48 0.99
CA VAL A 144 1.84 -9.81 0.86
C VAL A 144 1.11 -10.32 -0.38
N ALA A 145 1.78 -10.28 -1.54
CA ALA A 145 1.22 -10.72 -2.82
C ALA A 145 0.82 -12.20 -2.80
N SER A 146 1.62 -13.06 -2.17
CA SER A 146 1.33 -14.50 -2.06
C SER A 146 0.08 -14.81 -1.25
N GLY A 147 -0.26 -13.97 -0.26
CA GLY A 147 -1.50 -14.14 0.50
C GLY A 147 -2.76 -13.70 -0.27
N LEU A 148 -2.62 -12.77 -1.22
CA LEU A 148 -3.74 -12.24 -2.01
C LEU A 148 -4.52 -13.33 -2.74
N GLY A 149 -3.81 -14.30 -3.36
CA GLY A 149 -4.48 -15.36 -4.11
C GLY A 149 -5.43 -16.20 -3.24
N ARG A 150 -5.04 -16.49 -2.00
CA ARG A 150 -5.90 -17.20 -1.03
C ARG A 150 -7.11 -16.34 -0.64
N TYR A 151 -6.90 -15.05 -0.45
CA TYR A 151 -7.98 -14.12 -0.17
C TYR A 151 -9.00 -14.07 -1.32
N ILE A 152 -8.55 -13.88 -2.56
CA ILE A 152 -9.45 -13.83 -3.73
C ILE A 152 -10.26 -15.12 -3.87
N MET A 153 -9.63 -16.29 -3.72
CA MET A 153 -10.34 -17.58 -3.76
C MET A 153 -11.41 -17.70 -2.66
N SER A 154 -11.27 -16.98 -1.55
CA SER A 154 -12.25 -17.00 -0.45
C SER A 154 -13.46 -16.08 -0.67
N LEU A 155 -13.38 -15.13 -1.62
CA LEU A 155 -14.45 -14.14 -1.85
C LEU A 155 -15.72 -14.73 -2.48
N GLN A 156 -15.71 -16.01 -2.90
CA GLN A 156 -16.83 -16.69 -3.58
C GLN A 156 -17.43 -15.88 -4.74
N ASP A 157 -16.61 -15.06 -5.40
CA ASP A 157 -17.04 -14.11 -6.42
C ASP A 157 -16.03 -14.04 -7.57
N THR A 158 -16.47 -13.52 -8.71
CA THR A 158 -15.63 -13.30 -9.89
C THR A 158 -14.90 -11.96 -9.77
N VAL A 159 -13.71 -11.99 -9.20
CA VAL A 159 -12.78 -10.84 -9.24
C VAL A 159 -12.21 -10.74 -10.65
N LYS A 160 -12.40 -9.59 -11.32
CA LYS A 160 -11.82 -9.35 -12.66
C LYS A 160 -10.50 -8.60 -12.57
N ARG A 161 -10.37 -7.72 -11.58
CA ARG A 161 -9.25 -6.79 -11.50
C ARG A 161 -8.74 -6.61 -10.08
N VAL A 162 -7.43 -6.39 -9.99
CA VAL A 162 -6.73 -6.02 -8.78
C VAL A 162 -6.07 -4.65 -8.98
N TYR A 163 -6.54 -3.65 -8.23
CA TYR A 163 -5.92 -2.33 -8.13
C TYR A 163 -4.73 -2.40 -7.17
N VAL A 164 -3.53 -2.19 -7.70
CA VAL A 164 -2.29 -2.22 -6.93
C VAL A 164 -1.95 -0.83 -6.41
N VAL A 165 -2.04 -0.66 -5.09
CA VAL A 165 -1.70 0.56 -4.36
C VAL A 165 -0.35 0.37 -3.68
N GLY A 166 0.55 1.32 -3.88
CA GLY A 166 1.86 1.32 -3.24
C GLY A 166 2.60 2.62 -3.50
N HIS A 167 3.70 2.82 -2.78
CA HIS A 167 4.55 4.01 -2.94
C HIS A 167 4.95 4.23 -4.42
N PRO A 168 5.04 5.47 -4.93
CA PRO A 168 5.29 5.76 -6.35
C PRO A 168 6.46 5.01 -6.98
N ASP A 169 7.60 4.95 -6.30
CA ASP A 169 8.79 4.23 -6.77
C ASP A 169 8.77 2.71 -6.45
N HIS A 170 7.80 2.23 -5.66
CA HIS A 170 7.70 0.83 -5.22
C HIS A 170 6.59 0.05 -5.97
N LYS A 171 5.50 0.71 -6.37
CA LYS A 171 4.28 0.09 -6.91
C LYS A 171 4.49 -0.80 -8.13
N LYS A 172 5.55 -0.58 -8.93
CA LYS A 172 5.92 -1.47 -10.04
C LYS A 172 6.36 -2.84 -9.54
N ARG A 173 7.17 -2.94 -8.47
CA ARG A 173 7.52 -4.22 -7.85
C ARG A 173 6.27 -4.87 -7.26
N CYS A 174 5.44 -4.11 -6.55
CA CYS A 174 4.18 -4.58 -6.00
C CYS A 174 3.31 -5.27 -7.07
N ARG A 175 3.14 -4.62 -8.24
CA ARG A 175 2.36 -5.16 -9.35
C ARG A 175 2.97 -6.43 -9.92
N VAL A 176 4.28 -6.45 -10.15
CA VAL A 176 4.98 -7.65 -10.67
C VAL A 176 4.82 -8.83 -9.70
N GLU A 177 5.02 -8.62 -8.41
CA GLU A 177 4.85 -9.68 -7.40
C GLU A 177 3.39 -10.13 -7.30
N THR A 178 2.43 -9.20 -7.39
CA THR A 178 1.00 -9.51 -7.44
C THR A 178 0.67 -10.38 -8.64
N GLN A 179 1.11 -9.97 -9.84
CA GLN A 179 0.88 -10.73 -11.07
C GLN A 179 1.53 -12.12 -11.01
N ARG A 180 2.74 -12.23 -10.44
CA ARG A 180 3.40 -13.53 -10.21
C ARG A 180 2.60 -14.42 -9.25
N ALA A 181 2.07 -13.87 -8.17
CA ALA A 181 1.27 -14.61 -7.21
C ALA A 181 -0.04 -15.13 -7.81
N LEU A 182 -0.74 -14.31 -8.60
CA LEU A 182 -1.95 -14.71 -9.32
C LEU A 182 -1.62 -15.76 -10.40
N ALA A 183 -0.56 -15.54 -11.17
CA ALA A 183 -0.11 -16.46 -12.21
C ALA A 183 0.36 -17.81 -11.64
N TYR A 184 0.95 -17.87 -10.44
CA TYR A 184 1.35 -19.13 -9.81
C TYR A 184 0.15 -20.06 -9.57
N LYS A 185 -1.06 -19.51 -9.43
CA LYS A 185 -2.31 -20.27 -9.32
C LYS A 185 -2.86 -20.75 -10.68
N LYS A 186 -2.12 -20.49 -11.78
CA LYS A 186 -2.12 -20.96 -13.19
C LYS A 186 -3.41 -21.35 -13.93
N LYS A 187 -4.57 -21.49 -13.29
CA LYS A 187 -5.85 -21.81 -13.95
C LYS A 187 -7.02 -20.99 -13.42
N GLU A 188 -7.05 -20.74 -12.11
CA GLU A 188 -8.22 -20.08 -11.50
C GLU A 188 -8.13 -18.56 -11.55
N LEU A 189 -6.94 -17.99 -11.35
CA LEU A 189 -6.76 -16.54 -11.17
C LEU A 189 -5.97 -15.86 -12.31
N ALA A 190 -5.60 -16.62 -13.34
CA ALA A 190 -4.76 -16.12 -14.44
C ALA A 190 -5.46 -15.07 -15.31
N HIS A 191 -6.79 -15.01 -15.27
CA HIS A 191 -7.62 -14.05 -15.98
C HIS A 191 -7.72 -12.68 -15.29
N ILE A 192 -7.19 -12.56 -14.07
CA ILE A 192 -7.32 -11.34 -13.26
C ILE A 192 -6.27 -10.33 -13.67
N ASP A 193 -6.72 -9.15 -14.08
CA ASP A 193 -5.84 -8.05 -14.44
C ASP A 193 -5.26 -7.36 -13.21
N THR A 194 -4.00 -6.93 -13.29
CA THR A 194 -3.38 -6.07 -12.28
C THR A 194 -3.13 -4.69 -12.86
N VAL A 195 -3.77 -3.67 -12.28
CA VAL A 195 -3.73 -2.28 -12.75
C VAL A 195 -3.29 -1.33 -11.65
N PHE A 196 -2.92 -0.11 -12.02
CA PHE A 196 -2.81 0.97 -11.04
C PHE A 196 -4.13 1.76 -10.96
N PRO A 197 -4.51 2.26 -9.78
CA PRO A 197 -5.61 3.22 -9.70
C PRO A 197 -5.23 4.54 -10.37
N PRO A 198 -6.21 5.32 -10.84
CA PRO A 198 -6.01 6.68 -11.32
C PRO A 198 -5.22 7.54 -10.33
N THR A 199 -4.32 8.37 -10.87
CA THR A 199 -3.46 9.26 -10.07
C THR A 199 -4.26 10.28 -9.25
N THR A 200 -5.47 10.62 -9.69
CA THR A 200 -6.42 11.49 -8.99
C THR A 200 -6.85 10.95 -7.63
N TYR A 201 -6.74 9.63 -7.40
CA TYR A 201 -7.02 9.04 -6.08
C TYR A 201 -5.83 9.08 -5.12
N TYR A 202 -4.63 9.43 -5.59
CA TYR A 202 -3.50 9.63 -4.70
C TYR A 202 -3.53 11.04 -4.10
N PRO A 203 -3.18 11.19 -2.82
CA PRO A 203 -3.13 12.50 -2.20
C PRO A 203 -1.94 13.33 -2.69
N LEU A 204 -2.01 14.64 -2.42
CA LEU A 204 -0.81 15.46 -2.32
C LEU A 204 -0.01 15.00 -1.09
N TRP A 205 1.14 14.36 -1.30
CA TRP A 205 1.92 13.72 -0.22
C TRP A 205 2.40 14.69 0.87
N THR A 206 2.66 15.95 0.53
CA THR A 206 3.13 16.96 1.48
C THR A 206 2.13 17.26 2.60
N GLN A 207 0.83 16.99 2.39
CA GLN A 207 -0.15 17.15 3.46
C GLN A 207 0.09 16.16 4.61
N TYR A 208 0.65 14.99 4.31
CA TYR A 208 0.99 13.97 5.31
C TYR A 208 2.40 14.14 5.90
N GLY A 209 3.14 15.20 5.54
CA GLY A 209 4.51 15.38 6.02
C GLY A 209 5.56 14.57 5.23
N CYS A 210 5.18 13.99 4.09
CA CYS A 210 6.12 13.43 3.13
C CYS A 210 6.71 14.51 2.20
N ASP A 211 7.79 14.17 1.50
CA ASP A 211 8.24 14.97 0.35
C ASP A 211 7.30 14.81 -0.88
N ALA A 212 7.57 15.57 -1.95
CA ALA A 212 6.80 15.49 -3.20
C ALA A 212 6.85 14.11 -3.87
N TRP A 213 7.76 13.23 -3.45
CA TRP A 213 7.95 11.88 -3.96
C TRP A 213 7.38 10.80 -3.02
N ALA A 214 6.60 11.21 -2.01
CA ALA A 214 5.93 10.36 -1.02
C ALA A 214 6.85 9.75 0.06
N TYR A 215 8.08 10.24 0.22
CA TYR A 215 8.98 9.71 1.24
C TYR A 215 8.75 10.38 2.60
N ASP A 216 8.59 9.56 3.62
CA ASP A 216 8.54 9.95 5.03
C ASP A 216 9.98 10.10 5.59
N HIS A 217 10.42 11.34 5.83
CA HIS A 217 11.73 11.62 6.39
C HIS A 217 11.91 11.14 7.84
N GLU A 218 10.80 10.91 8.56
CA GLU A 218 10.76 10.42 9.94
C GLU A 218 10.70 8.89 10.02
N SER A 219 10.59 8.19 8.89
CA SER A 219 10.53 6.72 8.86
C SER A 219 11.68 6.09 9.65
N THR A 220 11.38 5.10 10.49
CA THR A 220 12.38 4.32 11.24
C THR A 220 13.21 3.42 10.32
N GLN A 221 12.75 3.17 9.09
CA GLN A 221 13.50 2.46 8.06
C GLN A 221 14.29 3.48 7.22
N SER A 222 15.55 3.71 7.59
CA SER A 222 16.39 4.79 7.01
C SER A 222 16.54 4.78 5.49
N TRP A 223 16.40 3.61 4.85
CA TRP A 223 16.45 3.43 3.40
C TRP A 223 15.15 3.84 2.68
N THR A 224 14.06 4.05 3.42
CA THR A 224 12.76 4.55 2.94
C THR A 224 12.55 6.04 3.16
N ARG A 225 13.56 6.79 3.65
CA ARG A 225 13.40 8.21 3.96
C ARG A 225 13.53 9.16 2.78
N THR A 226 14.16 8.70 1.71
CA THR A 226 14.42 9.52 0.52
C THR A 226 14.51 8.64 -0.71
N ARG A 227 14.17 9.23 -1.87
CA ARG A 227 14.35 8.60 -3.18
C ARG A 227 15.77 8.11 -3.45
N GLY A 228 16.75 8.94 -3.11
CA GLY A 228 18.17 8.64 -3.29
C GLY A 228 18.67 7.42 -2.49
N ARG A 229 17.97 7.03 -1.42
CA ARG A 229 18.29 5.83 -0.64
C ARG A 229 17.44 4.62 -1.06
N PHE A 230 16.17 4.87 -1.39
CA PHE A 230 15.22 3.83 -1.74
C PHE A 230 15.58 3.17 -3.07
N ILE A 231 15.77 3.95 -4.14
CA ILE A 231 16.02 3.40 -5.49
C ILE A 231 17.26 2.49 -5.53
N PRO A 232 18.42 2.87 -4.98
CA PRO A 232 19.57 1.96 -4.92
C PRO A 232 19.31 0.69 -4.12
N THR A 233 18.51 0.76 -3.07
CA THR A 233 18.15 -0.40 -2.24
C THR A 233 17.22 -1.33 -3.02
N GLU A 234 16.20 -0.77 -3.68
CA GLU A 234 15.26 -1.49 -4.53
C GLU A 234 15.97 -2.19 -5.71
N MET A 235 16.94 -1.52 -6.35
CA MET A 235 17.71 -2.08 -7.46
C MET A 235 18.64 -3.20 -7.01
N ARG A 236 19.30 -3.07 -5.85
CA ARG A 236 20.11 -4.15 -5.26
C ARG A 236 19.30 -5.41 -5.00
N HIS A 237 18.04 -5.26 -4.58
CA HIS A 237 17.14 -6.38 -4.35
C HIS A 237 16.71 -7.07 -5.67
N LYS A 238 16.67 -6.36 -6.80
CA LYS A 238 16.30 -6.93 -8.11
C LYS A 238 17.46 -7.53 -8.89
N LEU A 239 18.64 -6.91 -8.83
CA LEU A 239 19.79 -7.28 -9.66
C LEU A 239 20.72 -8.30 -9.02
N GLY A 240 20.49 -8.66 -7.75
CA GLY A 240 21.49 -9.34 -6.95
C GLY A 240 22.70 -8.43 -6.68
N TRP A 241 23.49 -8.76 -5.67
CA TRP A 241 24.63 -7.94 -5.23
C TRP A 241 25.74 -7.77 -6.27
N VAL A 242 25.83 -8.69 -7.24
CA VAL A 242 26.93 -8.78 -8.21
C VAL A 242 26.81 -7.73 -9.31
N ALA A 243 25.60 -7.50 -9.87
CA ALA A 243 25.43 -6.55 -10.98
C ALA A 243 25.38 -5.08 -10.55
N TYR A 244 25.23 -4.77 -9.25
CA TYR A 244 25.19 -3.39 -8.76
C TYR A 244 26.59 -2.74 -8.65
N LYS A 245 27.65 -3.53 -8.44
CA LYS A 245 29.02 -3.00 -8.33
C LYS A 245 29.54 -2.38 -9.63
N ASP A 246 29.03 -2.85 -10.77
CA ASP A 246 29.45 -2.42 -12.10
C ASP A 246 28.63 -1.24 -12.66
N ILE A 247 27.63 -0.76 -11.91
CA ILE A 247 26.77 0.40 -12.26
C ILE A 247 27.12 1.60 -11.38
N LYS A 248 28.39 1.75 -11.01
CA LYS A 248 28.87 2.97 -10.38
C LYS A 248 29.24 4.00 -11.45
N CYS A 249 28.46 5.08 -11.51
CA CYS A 249 28.93 6.37 -12.01
C CYS A 249 30.00 6.92 -11.07
#